data_AF-A0A3D5X9S9-F1
#
_entry.id   AF-A0A3D5X9S9-F1
#
_cell.length_a   1.000
_cell.length_b   1.000
_cell.length_c   1.000
_cell.angle_alpha   90.00
_cell.angle_beta   90.00
_cell.angle_gamma   90.00
#
_symmetry.space_group_name_H-M   'P 1'
#
loop_
_entity.id
_entity.type
_entity.pdbx_description
1 polymer ?
#
loop_
_entity_poly.entity_id
_entity_poly.type
_entity_poly.pdbx_seq_one_letter_code
_entity_poly.pdbx_strand_id
1 'polypeptide(L)'
;MTKSSQVFKALKKPKTNLNIPFLLILLTFLMWRCISPPDYLGGNLLPDDDFYQVKVDTTFIVSAYTQRIDTIYTFNFIEGIAGETWDEIFGKTRSSFITQLMLANLKKDYGTNPTVDSAFLYLMFSGQHGEEPMRFGVYELTDSIATDSLYNSLS
;
A
#
# COMPACT_ATOMS: atom_id res chain seq x y z
N MET A 1 77.06 5.07 -45.26
CA MET A 1 76.75 3.99 -44.30
C MET A 1 75.79 4.54 -43.25
N THR A 2 74.57 3.97 -43.18
CA THR A 2 73.69 3.81 -41.98
C THR A 2 73.40 5.06 -41.10
N LYS A 3 72.15 5.44 -40.79
CA LYS A 3 71.07 4.61 -40.24
C LYS A 3 69.73 5.38 -40.22
N SER A 4 68.66 4.61 -40.42
CA SER A 4 67.25 4.90 -40.17
C SER A 4 66.95 5.19 -38.68
N SER A 5 66.13 6.21 -38.40
CA SER A 5 65.31 6.42 -37.18
C SER A 5 64.57 7.77 -37.34
N GLN A 6 63.32 8.06 -37.00
CA GLN A 6 62.27 7.40 -36.23
C GLN A 6 60.90 7.81 -36.80
N VAL A 7 59.99 6.84 -36.75
CA VAL A 7 58.54 6.93 -36.68
C VAL A 7 58.10 7.93 -35.60
N PHE A 8 57.15 8.84 -35.90
CA PHE A 8 55.99 9.21 -35.06
C PHE A 8 55.22 10.33 -35.78
N LYS A 9 54.26 9.96 -36.64
CA LYS A 9 53.23 10.90 -37.10
C LYS A 9 52.24 11.11 -35.95
N ALA A 10 52.17 12.32 -35.42
CA ALA A 10 51.17 12.71 -34.43
C ALA A 10 49.76 12.45 -34.98
N LEU A 11 49.00 11.57 -34.33
CA LEU A 11 47.58 11.38 -34.62
C LEU A 11 46.82 12.64 -34.17
N LYS A 12 46.41 13.44 -35.15
CA LYS A 12 45.57 14.61 -34.95
C LYS A 12 44.21 14.12 -34.43
N LYS A 13 43.89 14.39 -33.17
CA LYS A 13 42.56 14.08 -32.59
C LYS A 13 41.46 14.69 -33.48
N PRO A 14 40.41 13.94 -33.82
CA PRO A 14 39.32 14.48 -34.62
C PRO A 14 38.66 15.61 -33.82
N LYS A 15 38.64 16.82 -34.39
CA LYS A 15 37.77 17.90 -33.91
C LYS A 15 36.35 17.50 -34.26
N THR A 16 35.66 16.86 -33.34
CA THR A 16 34.22 16.65 -33.43
C THR A 16 33.55 18.01 -33.27
N ASN A 17 33.07 18.58 -34.37
CA ASN A 17 32.21 19.75 -34.34
C ASN A 17 30.85 19.29 -33.80
N LEU A 18 30.72 19.28 -32.47
CA LEU A 18 29.47 18.97 -31.81
C LEU A 18 28.52 20.15 -32.04
N ASN A 19 27.51 19.96 -32.88
CA ASN A 19 26.49 20.97 -33.18
C ASN A 19 25.53 21.12 -31.99
N ILE A 20 25.99 21.85 -30.97
CA ILE A 20 25.26 22.19 -29.74
C ILE A 20 23.81 22.68 -29.99
N PRO A 21 23.51 23.55 -30.98
CA PRO A 21 22.12 23.99 -31.18
C PRO A 21 21.19 22.86 -31.65
N PHE A 22 21.71 21.89 -32.39
CA PHE A 22 20.94 20.72 -32.83
C PHE A 22 20.64 19.77 -31.67
N LEU A 23 21.61 19.60 -30.76
CA LEU A 23 21.44 18.79 -29.56
C LEU A 23 20.40 19.38 -28.59
N LEU A 24 20.38 20.71 -28.46
CA LEU A 24 19.39 21.43 -27.65
C LEU A 24 17.96 21.25 -28.19
N ILE A 25 17.77 21.36 -29.50
CA ILE A 25 16.47 21.14 -30.15
C ILE A 25 16.01 19.69 -29.94
N LEU A 26 16.91 18.71 -30.08
CA LEU A 26 16.60 17.30 -29.84
C LEU A 26 16.19 17.05 -28.38
N LEU A 27 16.82 17.73 -27.42
CA LEU A 27 16.50 17.61 -26.00
C LEU A 27 15.12 18.19 -25.67
N THR A 28 14.68 19.26 -26.35
CA THR A 28 13.33 19.82 -26.16
C THR A 28 12.21 18.87 -26.58
N PHE A 29 12.42 18.06 -27.63
CA PHE A 29 11.46 17.04 -28.04
C PHE A 29 11.34 15.89 -27.03
N LEU A 30 12.43 15.54 -26.35
CA LEU A 30 12.42 14.49 -25.31
C LEU A 30 11.68 14.92 -24.03
N MET A 31 11.48 16.21 -23.82
CA MET A 31 10.72 16.75 -22.68
C MET A 31 9.22 16.83 -22.95
N TRP A 32 8.75 16.54 -24.16
CA TRP A 32 7.32 16.48 -24.45
C TRP A 32 6.76 15.14 -23.97
N ARG A 33 6.29 15.09 -22.73
CA ARG A 33 5.55 13.96 -22.20
C ARG A 33 4.14 13.96 -22.81
N CYS A 34 3.82 12.92 -23.57
CA CYS A 34 2.44 12.58 -23.89
C CYS A 34 1.83 11.94 -22.63
N ILE A 35 1.17 12.75 -21.81
CA ILE A 35 0.30 12.26 -20.75
C ILE A 35 -1.06 12.03 -21.41
N SER A 36 -1.50 10.78 -21.44
CA SER A 36 -2.90 10.48 -21.74
C SER A 36 -3.75 11.20 -20.69
N PRO A 37 -4.81 11.92 -21.06
CA PRO A 37 -5.74 12.44 -20.07
C PRO A 37 -6.20 11.26 -19.20
N PRO A 38 -6.39 11.47 -17.88
CA PRO A 38 -6.88 10.42 -17.01
C PRO A 38 -8.18 9.89 -17.61
N ASP A 39 -8.24 8.57 -17.76
CA ASP A 39 -9.39 7.88 -18.31
C ASP A 39 -10.51 8.02 -17.26
N TYR A 40 -11.42 8.97 -17.45
CA TYR A 40 -12.59 9.17 -16.60
C TYR A 40 -13.64 8.09 -16.86
N LEU A 41 -13.23 6.83 -17.00
CA LEU A 41 -14.12 5.68 -17.06
C LEU A 41 -14.80 5.54 -15.69
N GLY A 42 -15.97 6.18 -15.57
CA GLY A 42 -16.75 6.24 -14.33
C GLY A 42 -17.10 7.64 -13.84
N GLY A 43 -16.41 8.69 -14.33
CA GLY A 43 -16.58 10.06 -13.83
C GLY A 43 -17.86 10.77 -14.30
N ASN A 44 -18.39 10.36 -15.46
CA ASN A 44 -19.62 10.88 -16.06
C ASN A 44 -20.61 9.74 -16.37
N LEU A 45 -20.79 8.81 -15.42
CA LEU A 45 -21.82 7.77 -15.57
C LEU A 45 -23.24 8.32 -15.47
N LEU A 46 -23.41 9.52 -14.92
CA LEU A 46 -24.69 10.18 -14.75
C LEU A 46 -24.58 11.63 -15.25
N PRO A 47 -25.16 11.97 -16.41
CA PRO A 47 -25.28 13.36 -16.85
C PRO A 47 -26.02 14.19 -15.80
N ASP A 48 -25.73 15.50 -15.68
CA ASP A 48 -26.40 16.37 -14.71
C ASP A 48 -27.94 16.39 -14.84
N ASP A 49 -28.45 16.06 -16.03
CA ASP A 49 -29.88 15.94 -16.32
C ASP A 49 -30.53 14.65 -15.79
N ASP A 50 -29.73 13.63 -15.43
CA ASP A 50 -30.18 12.35 -14.85
C ASP A 50 -30.21 12.37 -13.30
N PHE A 51 -29.81 13.48 -12.67
CA PHE A 51 -30.19 13.71 -11.28
C PHE A 51 -31.70 13.83 -11.23
N TYR A 52 -32.37 12.75 -10.83
CA TYR A 52 -33.80 12.76 -10.50
C TYR A 52 -34.10 14.02 -9.71
N GLN A 53 -34.93 14.90 -10.25
CA GLN A 53 -35.47 16.03 -9.52
C GLN A 53 -36.32 15.47 -8.39
N VAL A 54 -35.69 15.23 -7.24
CA VAL A 54 -36.36 14.80 -6.01
C VAL A 54 -37.31 15.93 -5.66
N LYS A 55 -38.59 15.75 -6.01
CA LYS A 55 -39.65 16.60 -5.50
C LYS A 55 -39.78 16.27 -4.02
N VAL A 56 -39.23 17.13 -3.19
CA VAL A 56 -39.40 17.09 -1.74
C VAL A 56 -40.82 17.55 -1.45
N ASP A 57 -41.75 16.60 -1.41
CA ASP A 57 -43.05 16.82 -0.77
C ASP A 57 -42.77 16.85 0.74
N THR A 58 -42.96 18.02 1.35
CA THR A 58 -42.62 18.29 2.73
C THR A 58 -43.25 17.22 3.64
N THR A 59 -42.44 16.55 4.48
CA THR A 59 -42.61 16.32 5.94
C THR A 59 -41.83 15.09 6.42
N PHE A 60 -40.52 15.00 6.17
CA PHE A 60 -39.66 14.26 7.09
C PHE A 60 -38.23 14.80 7.03
N ILE A 61 -37.78 15.39 8.14
CA ILE A 61 -36.39 15.77 8.35
C ILE A 61 -35.72 14.57 9.00
N VAL A 62 -34.83 13.89 8.27
CA VAL A 62 -33.98 12.85 8.85
C VAL A 62 -32.74 13.52 9.41
N SER A 63 -32.65 13.62 10.73
CA SER A 63 -31.43 14.02 11.42
C SER A 63 -30.69 12.76 11.86
N ALA A 64 -29.62 12.43 11.14
CA ALA A 64 -28.68 11.39 11.55
C ALA A 64 -27.47 12.03 12.23
N TYR A 65 -27.01 11.43 13.31
CA TYR A 65 -25.81 11.84 14.04
C TYR A 65 -24.99 10.60 14.38
N THR A 66 -23.68 10.77 14.47
CA THR A 66 -22.80 9.71 14.98
C THR A 66 -23.01 9.56 16.48
N GLN A 67 -23.16 8.32 16.93
CA GLN A 67 -23.18 8.00 18.35
C GLN A 67 -21.89 7.30 18.71
N ARG A 68 -21.24 7.73 19.80
CA ARG A 68 -20.10 7.02 20.35
C ARG A 68 -20.56 5.71 20.97
N ILE A 69 -19.91 4.62 20.59
CA ILE A 69 -20.13 3.29 21.17
C ILE A 69 -18.86 2.93 21.93
N ASP A 70 -18.99 2.60 23.21
CA ASP A 70 -17.84 2.38 24.08
C ASP A 70 -17.20 0.99 23.91
N THR A 71 -17.98 -0.01 23.48
CA THR A 71 -17.51 -1.40 23.29
C THR A 71 -18.00 -1.96 21.97
N ILE A 72 -17.06 -2.49 21.20
CA ILE A 72 -17.33 -3.19 19.95
C ILE A 72 -16.83 -4.63 20.09
N TYR A 73 -17.66 -5.58 19.69
CA TYR A 73 -17.28 -6.99 19.63
C TYR A 73 -16.24 -7.22 18.54
N THR A 74 -15.10 -7.80 18.90
CA THR A 74 -13.97 -8.05 18.00
C THR A 74 -13.55 -9.51 18.01
N PHE A 75 -14.46 -10.41 17.62
CA PHE A 75 -14.21 -11.85 17.59
C PHE A 75 -14.53 -12.45 16.21
N ASN A 76 -13.88 -13.56 15.85
CA ASN A 76 -14.11 -14.33 14.62
C ASN A 76 -13.94 -13.59 13.29
N PHE A 77 -13.02 -12.62 13.21
CA PHE A 77 -12.63 -12.07 11.92
C PHE A 77 -11.77 -13.06 11.14
N ILE A 78 -12.04 -13.18 9.84
CA ILE A 78 -11.24 -14.01 8.91
C ILE A 78 -9.87 -13.38 8.69
N GLU A 79 -9.81 -12.04 8.72
CA GLU A 79 -8.60 -11.25 8.48
C GLU A 79 -8.40 -10.23 9.60
N GLY A 80 -7.14 -10.04 9.99
CA GLY A 80 -6.77 -9.01 10.97
C GLY A 80 -6.49 -7.67 10.29
N ILE A 81 -7.09 -6.60 10.79
CA ILE A 81 -6.84 -5.23 10.29
C ILE A 81 -5.79 -4.57 11.18
N ALA A 82 -4.70 -4.07 10.57
CA ALA A 82 -3.68 -3.30 11.26
C ALA A 82 -3.37 -2.00 10.51
N GLY A 83 -3.27 -0.91 11.25
CA GLY A 83 -2.76 0.36 10.75
C GLY A 83 -3.53 1.57 11.22
N GLU A 84 -3.36 2.66 10.49
CA GLU A 84 -3.93 3.95 10.84
C GLU A 84 -4.41 4.64 9.57
N THR A 85 -5.56 5.30 9.67
CA THR A 85 -6.09 6.16 8.62
C THR A 85 -6.66 7.45 9.23
N TRP A 86 -6.79 8.47 8.39
CA TRP A 86 -7.40 9.74 8.74
C TRP A 86 -8.56 10.03 7.80
N ASP A 87 -9.74 10.23 8.37
CA ASP A 87 -10.93 10.69 7.66
C ASP A 87 -11.26 12.13 8.07
N GLU A 88 -11.73 12.97 7.14
CA GLU A 88 -12.04 14.37 7.43
C GLU A 88 -13.22 14.54 8.40
N ILE A 89 -14.14 13.58 8.41
CA ILE A 89 -15.37 13.59 9.23
C ILE A 89 -15.14 12.79 10.51
N PHE A 90 -14.55 11.59 10.41
CA PHE A 90 -14.39 10.66 11.54
C PHE A 90 -13.05 10.80 12.28
N GLY A 91 -12.08 11.52 11.70
CA GLY A 91 -10.76 11.73 12.26
C GLY A 91 -9.85 10.51 12.17
N LYS A 92 -8.90 10.44 13.11
CA LYS A 92 -7.87 9.39 13.17
C LYS A 92 -8.45 8.08 13.68
N THR A 93 -8.37 7.03 12.86
CA THR A 93 -8.73 5.66 13.25
C THR A 93 -7.48 4.79 13.23
N ARG A 94 -7.23 4.05 14.31
CA ARG A 94 -6.11 3.11 14.43
C ARG A 94 -6.62 1.72 14.78
N SER A 95 -6.10 0.71 14.09
CA SER A 95 -6.43 -0.69 14.30
C SER A 95 -5.18 -1.53 14.58
N SER A 96 -5.36 -2.52 15.44
CA SER A 96 -4.43 -3.61 15.72
C SER A 96 -5.23 -4.88 15.97
N PHE A 97 -4.64 -6.04 15.71
CA PHE A 97 -5.31 -7.32 15.92
C PHE A 97 -4.47 -8.25 16.78
N ILE A 98 -5.16 -9.21 17.39
CA ILE A 98 -4.58 -10.30 18.15
C ILE A 98 -5.04 -11.60 17.49
N THR A 99 -4.13 -12.55 17.30
CA THR A 99 -4.45 -13.85 16.70
C THR A 99 -3.67 -14.96 17.36
N GLN A 100 -4.27 -16.14 17.43
CA GLN A 100 -3.63 -17.37 17.87
C GLN A 100 -3.58 -18.35 16.70
N LEU A 101 -2.39 -18.86 16.41
CA LEU A 101 -2.18 -19.88 15.40
C LEU A 101 -2.21 -21.24 16.07
N MET A 102 -3.14 -22.10 15.66
CA MET A 102 -3.14 -23.50 16.06
C MET A 102 -2.39 -24.30 15.00
N LEU A 103 -1.34 -25.02 15.41
CA LEU A 103 -0.62 -25.92 14.52
C LEU A 103 -1.60 -26.94 13.95
N ALA A 104 -1.71 -27.00 12.63
CA ALA A 104 -2.48 -28.05 11.98
C ALA A 104 -1.96 -29.42 12.44
N ASN A 105 -2.85 -30.41 12.58
CA ASN A 105 -2.50 -31.77 12.99
C ASN A 105 -1.21 -32.22 12.32
N LEU A 106 -0.15 -32.31 13.11
CA LEU A 106 1.14 -32.67 12.59
C LEU A 106 1.06 -34.15 12.25
N LYS A 107 1.08 -34.49 10.96
CA LYS A 107 1.10 -35.89 10.50
C LYS A 107 2.35 -36.66 10.96
N LYS A 108 3.29 -35.99 11.61
CA LYS A 108 4.58 -36.52 12.06
C LYS A 108 4.65 -36.51 13.57
N ASP A 109 5.03 -37.64 14.15
CA ASP A 109 5.38 -37.75 15.56
C ASP A 109 6.78 -37.14 15.78
N TYR A 110 6.87 -36.20 16.73
CA TYR A 110 8.13 -35.54 17.11
C TYR A 110 8.74 -36.16 18.38
N GLY A 111 8.17 -37.26 18.89
CA GLY A 111 8.60 -37.91 20.12
C GLY A 111 8.20 -37.14 21.37
N THR A 112 8.86 -37.44 22.48
CA THR A 112 8.55 -36.84 23.78
C THR A 112 9.20 -35.47 23.93
N ASN A 113 8.37 -34.44 24.20
CA ASN A 113 8.79 -33.06 24.49
C ASN A 113 9.60 -32.37 23.36
N PRO A 114 9.00 -32.17 22.17
CA PRO A 114 9.67 -31.46 21.09
C PRO A 114 9.89 -29.99 21.45
N THR A 115 11.10 -29.50 21.23
CA THR A 115 11.45 -28.08 21.43
C THR A 115 11.49 -27.36 20.09
N VAL A 116 10.84 -26.21 20.01
CA VAL A 116 10.93 -25.33 18.84
C VAL A 116 12.26 -24.57 18.92
N ASP A 117 13.08 -24.68 17.87
CA ASP A 117 14.33 -23.92 17.74
C ASP A 117 14.06 -22.51 17.20
N SER A 118 13.25 -22.40 16.14
CA SER A 118 12.88 -21.13 15.53
C SER A 118 11.48 -21.15 14.91
N ALA A 119 10.84 -19.99 14.91
CA ALA A 119 9.57 -19.74 14.24
C ALA A 119 9.67 -18.48 13.39
N PHE A 120 9.08 -18.52 12.19
CA PHE A 120 9.05 -17.40 11.26
C PHE A 120 7.60 -17.05 10.96
N LEU A 121 7.24 -15.78 11.13
CA LEU A 121 5.91 -15.26 10.82
C LEU A 121 5.94 -14.55 9.47
N TYR A 122 5.09 -15.02 8.55
CA TYR A 122 4.85 -14.38 7.27
C TYR A 122 3.41 -13.88 7.23
N LEU A 123 3.23 -12.57 7.10
CA LEU A 123 1.91 -11.95 6.97
C LEU A 123 1.69 -11.62 5.50
N MET A 124 0.58 -12.10 4.93
CA MET A 124 0.15 -11.76 3.59
C MET A 124 -0.97 -10.72 3.69
N PHE A 125 -0.84 -9.64 2.92
CA PHE A 125 -1.87 -8.62 2.84
C PHE A 125 -2.96 -9.07 1.86
N SER A 126 -4.21 -9.11 2.33
CA SER A 126 -5.40 -9.29 1.49
C SER A 126 -5.79 -8.00 0.78
N GLY A 127 -5.53 -6.86 1.42
CA GLY A 127 -5.74 -5.53 0.89
C GLY A 127 -4.90 -4.49 1.62
N GLN A 128 -4.78 -3.31 1.01
CA GLN A 128 -4.04 -2.18 1.55
C GLN A 128 -4.81 -0.90 1.25
N HIS A 129 -4.90 -0.02 2.24
CA HIS A 129 -5.43 1.33 2.08
C HIS A 129 -4.35 2.34 2.49
N GLY A 130 -4.01 3.24 1.58
CA GLY A 130 -2.88 4.17 1.72
C GLY A 130 -1.55 3.57 1.26
N GLU A 131 -0.57 4.45 1.02
CA GLU A 131 0.76 4.07 0.51
C GLU A 131 1.89 4.31 1.52
N GLU A 132 1.56 4.89 2.68
CA GLU A 132 2.54 5.28 3.68
C GLU A 132 3.14 4.07 4.40
N PRO A 133 4.47 4.06 4.64
CA PRO A 133 5.12 2.97 5.35
C PRO A 133 4.66 2.92 6.81
N MET A 134 4.16 1.76 7.23
CA MET A 134 3.75 1.51 8.60
C MET A 134 4.80 0.69 9.37
N ARG A 135 4.95 1.00 10.67
CA ARG A 135 5.69 0.17 11.62
C ARG A 135 4.70 -0.57 12.52
N PHE A 136 4.79 -1.89 12.59
CA PHE A 136 4.02 -2.71 13.52
C PHE A 136 4.94 -3.49 14.45
N GLY A 137 4.53 -3.62 15.72
CA GLY A 137 5.19 -4.47 16.70
C GLY A 137 4.50 -5.83 16.73
N VAL A 138 5.30 -6.91 16.78
CA VAL A 138 4.82 -8.27 16.95
C VAL A 138 5.25 -8.76 18.31
N TYR A 139 4.31 -9.29 19.09
CA TYR A 139 4.53 -9.72 20.46
C TYR A 139 3.95 -11.12 20.65
N GLU A 140 4.61 -11.93 21.47
CA GLU A 140 4.10 -13.24 21.87
C GLU A 140 2.93 -13.07 22.83
N LEU A 141 1.93 -13.94 22.69
CA LEU A 141 0.83 -14.03 23.64
C LEU A 141 1.29 -14.75 24.90
N THR A 142 1.02 -14.14 26.04
CA THR A 142 1.28 -14.77 27.35
C THR A 142 0.18 -15.77 27.74
N ASP A 143 -0.97 -15.71 27.07
CA ASP A 143 -2.13 -16.55 27.36
C ASP A 143 -2.88 -16.92 26.06
N SER A 144 -3.67 -17.97 26.13
CA SER A 144 -4.45 -18.49 25.00
C SER A 144 -5.76 -17.72 24.77
N ILE A 145 -6.19 -17.68 23.51
CA ILE A 145 -7.46 -17.13 23.06
C ILE A 145 -8.47 -18.27 22.96
N ALA A 146 -9.61 -18.12 23.62
CA ALA A 146 -10.70 -19.09 23.61
C ALA A 146 -11.75 -18.69 22.55
N THR A 147 -12.12 -19.64 21.68
CA THR A 147 -13.04 -19.38 20.56
C THR A 147 -14.47 -19.07 21.00
N ASP A 148 -14.86 -19.51 22.19
CA ASP A 148 -16.17 -19.29 22.80
C ASP A 148 -16.22 -18.04 23.69
N SER A 149 -15.13 -17.26 23.73
CA SER A 149 -15.04 -16.04 24.54
C SER A 149 -15.29 -14.77 23.71
N LEU A 150 -15.94 -13.79 24.34
CA LEU A 150 -16.16 -12.48 23.75
C LEU A 150 -14.96 -11.57 24.03
N TYR A 151 -14.35 -11.08 22.96
CA TYR A 151 -13.29 -10.08 23.01
C TYR A 151 -13.84 -8.73 22.55
N ASN A 152 -13.55 -7.68 23.31
CA ASN A 152 -14.06 -6.34 23.04
C ASN A 152 -12.90 -5.35 22.89
N SER A 153 -13.03 -4.45 21.91
CA SER A 153 -12.20 -3.25 21.83
C SER A 153 -12.95 -2.07 22.43
N LEU A 154 -12.22 -1.22 23.15
CA LEU A 154 -12.69 0.08 23.61
C LEU A 154 -12.43 1.12 22.51
N SER A 155 -13.41 2.02 22.29
CA SER A 155 -13.35 3.10 21.29
C SER A 155 -12.84 4.43 21.84
#